data_AF-A0A0F9K449-F1
#
_entry.id   AF-A0A0F9K449-F1
#
_cell.length_a   1.000
_cell.length_b   1.000
_cell.length_c   1.000
_cell.angle_alpha   90.00
_cell.angle_beta   90.00
_cell.angle_gamma   90.00
#
_symmetry.space_group_name_H-M   'P 1'
#
loop_
_entity.id
_entity.type
_entity.pdbx_description
1 polymer ?
#
loop_
_entity_poly.entity_id
_entity_poly.type
_entity_poly.pdbx_seq_one_letter_code
_entity_poly.pdbx_strand_id
1 'polypeptide(L)'
;MITNLFWAFIYNVIGIPIAAGVLYGVFRLIYGIGFFLPPYLAAVFMATSSVSVVANALLLKRYEPRTPQQLEEEKLLIEEKVKDPICGMEIIPSHSIEYKYKGDKFYFCSASCEHEFKSDPEKYKDFEHSDPKLMHKGVAEEDLVTDPVCGMEILPSYSIEHEYKGEKYYFCAQSCVEDFKLEPEKYLVAGAVKEM
;
A
#
# COMPACT_ATOMS: atom_id res chain seq x y z
N MET A 1 -19.84 16.81 18.15
CA MET A 1 -20.33 17.90 19.04
C MET A 1 -19.44 18.12 20.26
N ILE A 2 -18.95 17.06 20.93
CA ILE A 2 -18.12 17.16 22.14
C ILE A 2 -16.82 17.96 21.92
N THR A 3 -16.21 17.84 20.74
CA THR A 3 -14.99 18.56 20.36
C THR A 3 -15.16 20.08 20.33
N ASN A 4 -16.25 20.59 19.74
CA ASN A 4 -16.53 22.04 19.72
C ASN A 4 -16.82 22.61 21.11
N LEU A 5 -17.55 21.88 21.95
CA LEU A 5 -17.86 22.32 23.31
C LEU A 5 -16.61 22.34 24.19
N PHE A 6 -15.73 21.34 24.04
CA PHE A 6 -14.45 21.27 24.73
C PHE A 6 -13.55 22.47 24.42
N TRP A 7 -13.37 22.79 23.13
CA TRP A 7 -12.59 23.95 22.71
C TRP A 7 -13.24 25.27 23.19
N ALA A 8 -14.55 25.42 23.07
CA ALA A 8 -15.27 26.61 23.56
C ALA A 8 -15.08 26.82 25.08
N PHE A 9 -15.09 25.75 25.87
CA PHE A 9 -14.86 25.83 27.31
C PHE A 9 -13.42 26.29 27.62
N ILE A 10 -12.42 25.72 26.95
CA ILE A 10 -11.01 26.11 27.11
C ILE A 10 -10.80 27.59 26.76
N TYR A 11 -11.37 28.08 25.65
CA TYR A 11 -11.25 29.48 25.27
C TYR A 11 -11.84 30.43 26.31
N ASN A 12 -12.97 30.07 26.95
CA ASN A 12 -13.55 30.89 28.01
C ASN A 12 -12.73 30.85 29.30
N VAL A 13 -12.26 29.67 29.71
CA VAL A 13 -11.43 29.50 30.92
C VAL A 13 -10.12 30.28 30.81
N ILE A 14 -9.51 30.32 29.63
CA ILE A 14 -8.26 31.08 29.39
C ILE A 14 -8.55 32.55 29.11
N GLY A 15 -9.62 32.87 28.39
CA GLY A 15 -9.97 34.23 27.96
C GLY A 15 -10.39 35.14 29.10
N ILE A 16 -11.13 34.62 30.10
CA ILE A 16 -11.60 35.42 31.25
C ILE A 16 -10.43 35.97 32.08
N PRO A 17 -9.42 35.16 32.50
CA PRO A 17 -8.22 35.67 33.18
C PRO A 17 -7.42 36.68 32.36
N ILE A 18 -7.31 36.46 31.04
CA ILE A 18 -6.60 37.38 30.14
C ILE A 18 -7.32 38.73 30.09
N ALA A 19 -8.65 38.73 29.92
CA ALA A 19 -9.48 39.94 29.91
C ALA A 19 -9.50 40.65 31.27
N ALA A 20 -9.40 39.90 32.38
CA ALA A 20 -9.26 40.44 33.74
C ALA A 20 -7.90 41.13 34.01
N GLY A 21 -6.97 41.13 33.04
CA GLY A 21 -5.71 41.86 33.13
C GLY A 21 -4.57 41.07 33.78
N VAL A 22 -4.73 39.76 34.00
CA VAL A 22 -3.64 38.90 34.52
C VAL A 22 -2.42 38.95 33.60
N LEU A 23 -2.65 38.93 32.28
CA LEU A 23 -1.60 39.02 31.27
C LEU A 23 -0.85 40.36 31.35
N TYR A 24 -1.55 41.47 31.58
CA TYR A 24 -0.95 42.80 31.76
C TYR A 24 -0.07 42.85 33.01
N GLY A 25 -0.52 42.27 34.13
CA GLY A 25 0.24 42.20 35.38
C GLY A 25 1.54 41.38 35.23
N VAL A 26 1.45 40.21 34.60
CA VAL A 26 2.61 39.32 34.38
C VAL A 26 3.62 39.93 33.40
N PHE A 27 3.16 40.49 32.27
CA PHE A 27 4.06 41.07 31.26
C PHE A 27 4.76 42.33 31.78
N ARG A 28 4.04 43.16 32.56
CA ARG A 28 4.61 44.34 33.23
C ARG A 28 5.66 43.97 34.28
N LEU A 29 5.49 42.84 34.97
CA LEU A 29 6.42 42.39 36.02
C LEU A 29 7.67 41.71 35.45
N ILE A 30 7.57 41.03 34.31
CA ILE A 30 8.68 40.28 33.69
C ILE A 30 9.48 41.11 32.67
N TYR A 31 8.82 41.95 31.86
CA TYR A 31 9.44 42.62 30.70
C TYR A 31 9.45 44.15 30.78
N GLY A 32 8.92 44.74 31.86
CA GLY A 32 8.87 46.21 32.04
C GLY A 32 7.94 46.95 31.08
N ILE A 33 7.27 46.24 30.17
CA ILE A 33 6.29 46.75 29.20
C ILE A 33 4.93 46.13 29.52
N GLY A 34 3.86 46.92 29.52
CA GLY A 34 2.50 46.41 29.72
C GLY A 34 1.88 46.00 28.39
N PHE A 35 1.66 44.70 28.15
CA PHE A 35 0.91 44.25 26.99
C PHE A 35 -0.59 44.26 27.31
N PHE A 36 -1.32 45.17 26.68
CA PHE A 36 -2.77 45.29 26.78
C PHE A 36 -3.38 44.85 25.45
N LEU A 37 -4.19 43.80 25.45
CA LEU A 37 -4.88 43.35 24.24
C LEU A 37 -5.99 44.37 23.90
N PRO A 38 -5.88 45.11 22.79
CA PRO A 38 -6.88 46.11 22.45
C PRO A 38 -8.25 45.46 22.21
N PRO A 39 -9.35 46.05 22.70
CA PRO A 39 -10.68 45.46 22.61
C PRO A 39 -11.13 45.20 21.17
N TYR A 40 -10.66 45.99 20.20
CA TYR A 40 -10.98 45.79 18.78
C TYR A 40 -10.33 44.51 18.21
N LEU A 41 -9.11 44.14 18.63
CA LEU A 41 -8.47 42.89 18.19
C LEU A 41 -9.18 41.68 18.80
N ALA A 42 -9.57 41.76 20.08
CA ALA A 42 -10.36 40.71 20.72
C ALA A 42 -11.70 40.48 20.01
N ALA A 43 -12.39 41.55 19.61
CA ALA A 43 -13.62 41.47 18.84
C ALA A 43 -13.41 40.79 17.46
N VAL A 44 -12.32 41.10 16.76
CA VAL A 44 -11.97 40.45 15.49
C VAL A 44 -11.74 38.94 15.68
N PHE A 45 -10.96 38.53 16.69
CA PHE A 45 -10.72 37.11 16.96
C PHE A 45 -12.00 36.33 17.35
N MET A 46 -12.91 36.96 18.11
CA MET A 46 -14.22 36.35 18.42
C MET A 46 -15.10 36.19 17.18
N ALA A 47 -15.11 37.21 16.30
CA ALA A 47 -15.91 37.19 15.08
C ALA A 47 -15.40 36.13 14.09
N THR A 48 -14.08 36.04 13.86
CA THR A 48 -13.49 35.08 12.92
C THR A 48 -13.70 33.62 13.36
N SER A 49 -13.62 33.34 14.66
CA SER A 49 -13.90 32.00 15.20
C SER A 49 -15.36 31.57 14.96
N SER A 50 -16.31 32.50 15.16
CA SER A 50 -17.73 32.24 14.94
C SER A 50 -18.03 31.91 13.47
N VAL A 51 -17.43 32.66 12.55
CA VAL A 51 -17.56 32.41 11.09
C VAL A 51 -16.98 31.04 10.72
N SER A 52 -15.81 30.67 11.26
CA SER A 52 -15.18 29.36 11.02
C SER A 52 -16.06 28.20 11.49
N VAL A 53 -16.63 28.29 12.70
CA VAL A 53 -17.51 27.25 13.26
C VAL A 53 -18.79 27.12 12.44
N VAL A 54 -19.43 28.24 12.06
CA VAL A 54 -20.64 28.23 11.24
C VAL A 54 -20.35 27.68 9.84
N ALA A 55 -19.24 28.07 9.23
CA ALA A 55 -18.81 27.53 7.93
C ALA A 55 -18.58 26.01 8.00
N ASN A 56 -17.89 25.52 9.03
CA ASN A 56 -17.66 24.09 9.23
C ASN A 56 -18.98 23.32 9.48
N ALA A 57 -19.92 23.91 10.21
CA ALA A 57 -21.24 23.32 10.41
C ALA A 57 -22.07 23.25 9.11
N LEU A 58 -21.97 24.26 8.25
CA LEU A 58 -22.63 24.28 6.93
C LEU A 58 -22.00 23.28 5.96
N LEU A 59 -20.68 23.04 6.05
CA LEU A 59 -19.98 22.05 5.24
C LEU A 59 -20.48 20.62 5.54
N LEU A 60 -20.73 20.31 6.82
CA LEU A 60 -21.31 19.02 7.23
C LEU A 60 -22.71 18.78 6.65
N LYS A 61 -23.44 19.84 6.29
CA LYS A 61 -24.75 19.71 5.64
C LYS A 61 -24.65 19.15 4.21
N ARG A 62 -23.47 19.22 3.59
CA ARG A 62 -23.15 18.64 2.28
C ARG A 62 -22.51 17.26 2.39
N TYR A 63 -22.29 16.75 3.59
CA TYR A 63 -21.76 15.42 3.80
C TYR A 63 -22.88 14.40 3.61
N GLU A 64 -22.76 13.56 2.57
CA GLU A 64 -23.60 12.38 2.41
C GLU A 64 -22.98 11.23 3.22
N PRO A 65 -23.64 10.79 4.30
CA PRO A 65 -23.16 9.64 5.06
C PRO A 65 -23.30 8.37 4.21
N ARG A 66 -22.30 7.49 4.29
CA ARG A 66 -22.38 6.16 3.67
C ARG A 66 -23.59 5.42 4.23
N THR A 67 -24.33 4.74 3.36
CA THR A 67 -25.49 3.95 3.77
C THR A 67 -25.06 2.78 4.65
N PRO A 68 -25.93 2.29 5.56
CA PRO A 68 -25.66 1.09 6.35
C PRO A 68 -25.29 -0.11 5.48
N GLN A 69 -25.90 -0.25 4.30
CA GLN A 69 -25.59 -1.29 3.32
C GLN A 69 -24.16 -1.15 2.79
N GLN A 70 -23.73 0.05 2.41
CA GLN A 70 -22.35 0.29 1.96
C GLN A 70 -21.32 0.06 3.07
N LEU A 71 -21.66 0.38 4.32
CA LEU A 71 -20.81 0.12 5.48
C LEU A 71 -20.70 -1.37 5.79
N GLU A 72 -21.79 -2.12 5.61
CA GLU A 72 -21.80 -3.57 5.82
C GLU A 72 -21.10 -4.29 4.68
N GLU A 73 -21.26 -3.83 3.43
CA GLU A 73 -20.53 -4.32 2.26
C GLU A 73 -19.02 -4.04 2.37
N GLU A 74 -18.61 -2.83 2.76
CA GLU A 74 -17.21 -2.49 3.03
C GLU A 74 -16.64 -3.31 4.18
N LYS A 75 -17.41 -3.56 5.24
CA LYS A 75 -17.02 -4.46 6.32
C LYS A 75 -16.92 -5.92 5.88
N LEU A 76 -17.83 -6.42 5.04
CA LEU A 76 -17.77 -7.77 4.48
C LEU A 76 -16.57 -7.95 3.52
N LEU A 77 -16.14 -6.88 2.87
CA LEU A 77 -14.96 -6.87 2.01
C LEU A 77 -13.63 -6.78 2.80
N ILE A 78 -13.69 -6.33 4.05
CA ILE A 78 -12.54 -6.18 4.95
C ILE A 78 -12.46 -7.35 5.95
N GLU A 79 -13.59 -7.88 6.42
CA GLU A 79 -13.66 -9.03 7.30
C GLU A 79 -13.47 -10.33 6.50
N GLU A 80 -12.42 -11.05 6.89
CA GLU A 80 -12.02 -12.39 6.45
C GLU A 80 -11.21 -12.50 5.14
N LYS A 81 -10.28 -11.57 4.88
CA LYS A 81 -9.14 -11.92 4.02
C LYS A 81 -8.34 -13.05 4.68
N VAL A 82 -8.29 -14.20 4.02
CA VAL A 82 -7.50 -15.36 4.41
C VAL A 82 -6.23 -15.41 3.58
N LYS A 83 -5.17 -16.05 4.08
CA LYS A 83 -3.93 -16.20 3.32
C LYS A 83 -3.92 -17.52 2.59
N ASP A 84 -3.46 -17.49 1.35
CA ASP A 84 -3.21 -18.70 0.56
C ASP A 84 -2.06 -19.52 1.19
N PRO A 85 -2.27 -20.82 1.50
CA PRO A 85 -1.28 -21.71 2.08
C PRO A 85 0.03 -21.91 1.30
N ILE A 86 0.00 -21.69 -0.01
CA ILE A 86 1.10 -21.96 -0.93
C ILE A 86 1.91 -20.69 -1.18
N CYS A 87 1.25 -19.58 -1.51
CA CYS A 87 1.92 -18.35 -1.94
C CYS A 87 1.86 -17.21 -0.92
N GLY A 88 1.04 -17.32 0.13
CA GLY A 88 0.91 -16.29 1.17
C GLY A 88 0.12 -15.03 0.75
N MET A 89 -0.48 -15.03 -0.44
CA MET A 89 -1.31 -13.94 -0.93
C MET A 89 -2.57 -13.79 -0.07
N GLU A 90 -2.92 -12.56 0.29
CA GLU A 90 -4.19 -12.25 0.94
C GLU A 90 -5.32 -12.33 -0.08
N ILE A 91 -6.26 -13.24 0.17
CA ILE A 91 -7.35 -13.54 -0.75
C ILE A 91 -8.68 -13.43 -0.01
N ILE A 92 -9.72 -13.08 -0.76
CA ILE A 92 -11.08 -13.00 -0.27
C ILE A 92 -11.72 -14.38 -0.48
N PRO A 93 -12.19 -15.08 0.57
CA PRO A 93 -12.73 -16.44 0.50
C PRO A 93 -13.80 -16.60 -0.59
N SER A 94 -14.66 -15.59 -0.77
CA SER A 94 -15.77 -15.62 -1.73
C SER A 94 -15.36 -15.65 -3.20
N HIS A 95 -14.13 -15.24 -3.53
CA HIS A 95 -13.60 -15.20 -4.91
C HIS A 95 -12.39 -16.13 -5.11
N SER A 96 -12.19 -17.07 -4.19
CA SER A 96 -11.06 -18.00 -4.18
C SER A 96 -11.50 -19.42 -4.46
N ILE A 97 -10.55 -20.29 -4.79
CA ILE A 97 -10.81 -21.71 -4.97
C ILE A 97 -10.78 -22.38 -3.59
N GLU A 98 -11.89 -22.99 -3.18
CA GLU A 98 -11.98 -23.72 -1.91
C GLU A 98 -11.66 -25.21 -2.07
N TYR A 99 -10.90 -25.76 -1.11
CA TYR A 99 -10.65 -27.21 -1.01
C TYR A 99 -10.77 -27.70 0.43
N LYS A 100 -11.39 -28.87 0.62
CA LYS A 100 -11.56 -29.47 1.94
C LYS A 100 -10.58 -30.62 2.14
N TYR A 101 -9.77 -30.54 3.18
CA TYR A 101 -8.82 -31.59 3.55
C TYR A 101 -8.93 -31.89 5.05
N LYS A 102 -9.15 -33.16 5.40
CA LYS A 102 -9.26 -33.65 6.80
C LYS A 102 -10.28 -32.93 7.72
N GLY A 103 -11.25 -32.23 7.13
CA GLY A 103 -12.30 -31.49 7.85
C GLY A 103 -12.10 -29.98 7.83
N ASP A 104 -10.91 -29.52 7.46
CA ASP A 104 -10.56 -28.10 7.35
C ASP A 104 -10.75 -27.58 5.93
N LYS A 105 -11.15 -26.31 5.81
CA LYS A 105 -11.32 -25.62 4.52
C LYS A 105 -10.10 -24.74 4.24
N PHE A 106 -9.50 -24.92 3.08
CA PHE A 106 -8.40 -24.11 2.58
C PHE A 106 -8.87 -23.31 1.35
N TYR A 107 -8.32 -22.11 1.19
CA TYR A 107 -8.65 -21.19 0.12
C TYR A 107 -7.38 -20.86 -0.67
N PHE A 108 -7.49 -20.81 -1.99
CA PHE A 108 -6.36 -20.61 -2.90
C PHE A 108 -6.62 -19.48 -3.90
N CYS A 109 -5.57 -18.72 -4.21
CA CYS A 109 -5.60 -17.60 -5.15
C CYS A 109 -5.75 -18.07 -6.60
N SER A 110 -5.35 -19.30 -6.92
CA SER A 110 -5.34 -19.84 -8.28
C SER A 110 -5.44 -21.37 -8.30
N ALA A 111 -5.80 -21.92 -9.47
CA ALA A 111 -5.89 -23.37 -9.68
C ALA A 111 -4.52 -24.06 -9.54
N SER A 112 -3.43 -23.34 -9.82
CA SER A 112 -2.07 -23.83 -9.63
C SER A 112 -1.76 -24.04 -8.15
N CYS A 113 -2.09 -23.07 -7.29
CA CYS A 113 -1.92 -23.19 -5.84
C CYS A 113 -2.81 -24.31 -5.26
N GLU A 114 -4.04 -24.47 -5.76
CA GLU A 114 -4.91 -25.59 -5.36
C GLU A 114 -4.31 -26.95 -5.77
N HIS A 115 -3.79 -27.06 -7.00
CA HIS A 115 -3.18 -28.29 -7.49
C HIS A 115 -1.90 -28.64 -6.73
N GLU A 116 -1.09 -27.64 -6.40
CA GLU A 116 0.13 -27.81 -5.62
C GLU A 116 -0.18 -28.28 -4.20
N PHE A 117 -1.20 -27.70 -3.55
CA PHE A 117 -1.70 -28.18 -2.27
C PHE A 117 -2.23 -29.62 -2.36
N LYS A 118 -2.91 -30.01 -3.45
CA LYS A 118 -3.37 -31.40 -3.67
C LYS A 118 -2.22 -32.39 -3.87
N SER A 119 -1.10 -31.93 -4.43
CA SER A 119 0.05 -32.78 -4.73
C SER A 119 0.81 -33.21 -3.46
N ASP A 120 0.90 -32.32 -2.46
CA ASP A 120 1.49 -32.63 -1.15
C ASP A 120 0.81 -31.83 0.00
N PRO A 121 -0.39 -32.24 0.44
CA PRO A 121 -1.17 -31.48 1.44
C PRO A 121 -0.54 -31.49 2.84
N GLU A 122 0.25 -32.53 3.15
CA GLU A 122 0.86 -32.69 4.47
C GLU A 122 1.95 -31.63 4.73
N LYS A 123 2.58 -31.13 3.67
CA LYS A 123 3.61 -30.09 3.74
C LYS A 123 3.06 -28.70 4.10
N TYR A 124 1.82 -28.41 3.73
CA TYR A 124 1.20 -27.08 3.85
C TYR A 124 0.06 -27.01 4.86
N LYS A 125 -0.22 -28.11 5.59
CA LYS A 125 -1.29 -28.20 6.60
C LYS A 125 -1.05 -27.29 7.83
N ASP A 126 0.20 -27.11 8.22
CA ASP A 126 0.61 -26.32 9.38
C ASP A 126 1.19 -24.99 8.90
N PHE A 127 0.32 -24.04 8.55
CA PHE A 127 0.68 -22.75 7.94
C PHE A 127 1.54 -21.82 8.83
N GLU A 128 1.86 -22.23 10.06
CA GLU A 128 2.86 -21.57 10.91
C GLU A 128 4.32 -21.95 10.56
N HIS A 129 4.55 -22.99 9.76
CA HIS A 129 5.88 -23.39 9.30
C HIS A 129 6.16 -22.88 7.87
N SER A 130 6.30 -21.56 7.72
CA SER A 130 7.00 -21.01 6.56
C SER A 130 8.50 -21.24 6.73
N ASP A 131 8.99 -22.40 6.26
CA ASP A 131 10.42 -22.67 6.16
C ASP A 131 11.07 -21.55 5.30
N PRO A 132 12.05 -20.79 5.81
CA PRO A 132 12.72 -19.71 5.09
C PRO A 132 13.39 -20.14 3.77
N LYS A 133 13.48 -21.45 3.51
CA LYS A 133 13.97 -22.01 2.23
C LYS A 133 12.96 -22.03 1.08
N LEU A 134 11.68 -21.72 1.32
CA LEU A 134 10.67 -21.54 0.27
C LEU A 134 10.36 -20.07 -0.03
N MET A 135 11.05 -19.14 0.66
CA MET A 135 11.16 -17.76 0.22
C MET A 135 12.16 -17.75 -0.95
N HIS A 136 11.67 -17.85 -2.19
CA HIS A 136 12.46 -17.38 -3.32
C HIS A 136 12.64 -15.87 -3.14
N LYS A 137 13.73 -15.54 -2.46
CA LYS A 137 14.74 -14.56 -2.82
C LYS A 137 14.21 -13.50 -3.78
N GLY A 138 13.96 -12.30 -3.25
CA GLY A 138 13.93 -11.11 -4.10
C GLY A 138 15.20 -11.11 -4.95
N VAL A 139 15.03 -11.25 -6.26
CA VAL A 139 16.13 -11.06 -7.20
C VAL A 139 16.21 -9.56 -7.44
N ALA A 140 17.37 -9.00 -7.10
CA ALA A 140 17.71 -7.62 -7.40
C ALA A 140 17.65 -7.41 -8.92
N GLU A 141 17.22 -6.22 -9.31
CA GLU A 141 16.95 -5.73 -10.67
C GLU A 141 18.19 -5.77 -11.62
N GLU A 142 19.33 -6.31 -11.17
CA GLU A 142 20.65 -6.18 -11.84
C GLU A 142 21.11 -7.42 -12.66
N ASP A 143 20.33 -8.52 -12.71
CA ASP A 143 20.70 -9.75 -13.45
C ASP A 143 19.82 -10.05 -14.69
N LEU A 144 19.06 -9.05 -15.17
CA LEU A 144 18.23 -9.20 -16.37
C LEU A 144 19.09 -9.17 -17.64
N VAL A 145 18.94 -10.18 -18.49
CA VAL A 145 19.61 -10.27 -19.80
C VAL A 145 18.57 -10.07 -20.88
N THR A 146 18.91 -9.37 -21.96
CA THR A 146 17.98 -9.07 -23.05
C THR A 146 17.94 -10.21 -24.08
N ASP A 147 16.73 -10.67 -24.42
CA ASP A 147 16.50 -11.60 -25.53
C ASP A 147 16.85 -10.93 -26.89
N PRO A 148 17.76 -11.49 -27.70
CA PRO A 148 18.24 -10.85 -28.92
C PRO A 148 17.23 -10.84 -30.08
N VAL A 149 16.18 -11.66 -30.02
CA VAL A 149 15.15 -11.73 -31.07
C VAL A 149 14.04 -10.72 -30.81
N CYS A 150 13.54 -10.66 -29.58
CA CYS A 150 12.38 -9.81 -29.24
C CYS A 150 12.71 -8.58 -28.39
N GLY A 151 13.91 -8.50 -27.81
CA GLY A 151 14.34 -7.37 -26.98
C GLY A 151 13.76 -7.38 -25.55
N MET A 152 13.17 -8.50 -25.12
CA MET A 152 12.59 -8.62 -23.77
C MET A 152 13.69 -8.87 -22.73
N GLU A 153 13.64 -8.14 -21.62
CA GLU A 153 14.50 -8.39 -20.46
C GLU A 153 14.01 -9.62 -19.70
N ILE A 154 14.89 -10.61 -19.54
CA ILE A 154 14.55 -11.90 -18.95
C ILE A 154 15.60 -12.36 -17.95
N LEU A 155 15.17 -13.18 -16.99
CA LEU A 155 16.04 -13.77 -15.99
C LEU A 155 16.70 -15.04 -16.55
N PRO A 156 18.05 -15.17 -16.50
CA PRO A 156 18.76 -16.37 -16.94
C PRO A 156 18.30 -17.66 -16.26
N SER A 157 17.79 -17.60 -15.04
CA SER A 157 17.37 -18.78 -14.26
C SER A 157 16.07 -19.45 -14.73
N TYR A 158 15.25 -18.76 -15.53
CA TYR A 158 13.95 -19.25 -16.01
C TYR A 158 13.78 -19.18 -17.53
N SER A 159 14.85 -18.80 -18.24
CA SER A 159 14.86 -18.64 -19.68
C SER A 159 15.43 -19.88 -20.37
N ILE A 160 15.13 -20.00 -21.66
CA ILE A 160 15.64 -21.10 -22.47
C ILE A 160 17.03 -20.71 -22.95
N GLU A 161 18.05 -21.49 -22.58
CA GLU A 161 19.41 -21.26 -23.05
C GLU A 161 19.64 -21.94 -24.41
N HIS A 162 20.36 -21.25 -25.30
CA HIS A 162 20.89 -21.82 -26.54
C HIS A 162 22.30 -21.31 -26.80
N GLU A 163 23.21 -22.22 -27.13
CA GLU A 163 24.60 -21.91 -27.39
C GLU A 163 24.84 -21.77 -28.90
N TYR A 164 25.45 -20.64 -29.30
CA TYR A 164 25.82 -20.39 -30.69
C TYR A 164 27.21 -19.74 -30.76
N LYS A 165 28.09 -20.30 -31.59
CA LYS A 165 29.52 -19.89 -31.71
C LYS A 165 30.29 -19.84 -30.37
N GLY A 166 29.90 -20.66 -29.39
CA GLY A 166 30.55 -20.77 -28.08
C GLY A 166 30.07 -19.77 -27.03
N GLU A 167 29.04 -18.97 -27.33
CA GLU A 167 28.38 -18.06 -26.39
C GLU A 167 26.96 -18.54 -26.08
N LYS A 168 26.55 -18.39 -24.81
CA LYS A 168 25.21 -18.73 -24.34
C LYS A 168 24.27 -17.55 -24.49
N TYR A 169 23.17 -17.76 -25.18
CA TYR A 169 22.09 -16.79 -25.34
C TYR A 169 20.84 -17.29 -24.62
N TYR A 170 20.11 -16.36 -24.01
CA TYR A 170 18.89 -16.65 -23.27
C TYR A 170 17.68 -16.11 -24.02
N PHE A 171 16.61 -16.90 -24.08
CA PHE A 171 15.40 -16.57 -24.83
C PHE A 171 14.16 -16.67 -23.96
N CYS A 172 13.21 -15.77 -24.18
CA CYS A 172 11.96 -15.68 -23.42
C CYS A 172 11.00 -16.83 -23.74
N ALA A 173 11.09 -17.37 -24.96
CA ALA A 173 10.20 -18.40 -25.47
C ALA A 173 10.89 -19.30 -26.50
N GLN A 174 10.32 -20.49 -26.70
CA GLN A 174 10.84 -21.47 -27.65
C GLN A 174 10.78 -20.98 -29.10
N SER A 175 9.77 -20.17 -29.45
CA SER A 175 9.67 -19.51 -30.75
C SER A 175 10.86 -18.60 -31.04
N CYS A 176 11.34 -17.84 -30.04
CA CYS A 176 12.52 -16.99 -30.19
C CYS A 176 13.79 -17.81 -30.42
N VAL A 177 13.92 -19.00 -29.79
CA VAL A 177 15.02 -19.93 -30.06
C VAL A 177 14.96 -20.46 -31.49
N GLU A 178 13.77 -20.79 -31.98
CA GLU A 178 13.57 -21.31 -33.34
C GLU A 178 13.88 -20.24 -34.39
N ASP A 179 13.40 -19.02 -34.20
CA ASP A 179 13.70 -17.88 -35.06
C ASP A 179 15.21 -17.54 -35.07
N PHE A 180 15.84 -17.59 -33.90
CA PHE A 180 17.28 -17.40 -33.76
C PHE A 180 18.08 -18.52 -34.46
N LYS A 181 17.60 -19.77 -34.45
CA LYS A 181 18.27 -20.89 -35.17
C LYS A 181 18.17 -20.76 -36.69
N LEU A 182 17.09 -20.17 -37.21
CA LEU A 182 16.88 -20.00 -38.65
C LEU A 182 17.79 -18.90 -39.21
N GLU A 183 17.92 -17.77 -38.52
CA GLU A 183 18.71 -16.62 -38.99
C GLU A 183 19.52 -15.96 -37.85
N PRO A 184 20.49 -16.65 -37.21
CA PRO A 184 21.17 -16.15 -36.01
C PRO A 184 21.97 -14.86 -36.26
N GLU A 185 22.61 -14.74 -37.43
CA GLU A 185 23.46 -13.58 -37.75
C GLU A 185 22.67 -12.27 -37.88
N LYS A 186 21.36 -12.34 -38.15
CA LYS A 186 20.48 -11.17 -38.23
C LYS A 186 20.23 -10.54 -36.87
N TYR A 187 20.11 -11.35 -35.82
CA TYR A 187 19.77 -10.91 -34.46
C TYR A 187 21.01 -10.52 -33.64
N LEU A 188 22.17 -11.06 -33.98
CA LEU A 188 23.44 -10.70 -33.34
C LEU A 188 23.92 -9.28 -33.67
N VAL A 189 23.44 -8.68 -34.75
CA VAL A 189 23.80 -7.30 -35.16
C VAL A 189 22.93 -6.24 -34.46
N ALA A 190 21.76 -6.62 -33.93
CA ALA A 190 20.80 -5.69 -33.31
C ALA A 190 20.96 -5.54 -31.78
N GLY A 191 21.61 -6.48 -31.10
CA GLY A 191 21.85 -6.46 -29.64
C GLY A 191 23.19 -5.87 -29.20
N ALA A 192 23.94 -5.21 -30.08
CA ALA A 192 25.24 -4.62 -29.74
C ALA A 192 25.08 -3.25 -29.03
N VAL A 193 24.61 -3.25 -27.79
CA VAL A 193 24.99 -2.20 -26.84
C VAL A 193 26.18 -2.74 -26.04
N LYS A 194 27.35 -2.24 -26.41
CA LYS A 194 28.65 -2.54 -25.82
C LYS A 194 29.00 -1.42 -24.85
N GLU A 195 29.11 -1.70 -23.57
CA GLU A 195 29.90 -0.90 -22.61
C GLU A 195 30.85 -1.89 -21.92
N MET A 196 32.13 -1.95 -22.33
CA MET A 196 33.29 -1.20 -21.81
C MET A 196 33.59 -1.49 -20.34
#